data_AF-A0A1Y2H7U8-F1
#
_entry.id   AF-A0A1Y2H7U8-F1
#
_cell.length_a   1.000
_cell.length_b   1.000
_cell.length_c   1.000
_cell.angle_alpha   90.00
_cell.angle_beta   90.00
_cell.angle_gamma   90.00
#
_symmetry.space_group_name_H-M   'P 1'
#
loop_
_entity.id
_entity.type
_entity.pdbx_description
1 polymer ?
#
loop_
_entity_poly.entity_id
_entity_poly.type
_entity_poly.pdbx_seq_one_letter_code
_entity_poly.pdbx_strand_id
1 'polypeptide(L)'
;ILTHAHSDHTQGLVHLPKGTQVHTSAPTARWIKAYLDPLLDHIIFVTHSLNQPFKLRLTSTSKKVSITFLDAHHCLGAVSVLVQS
;
A
#
# COMPACT_ATOMS: atom_id res chain seq x y z
N ILE A 1 0.43 -4.62 -0.19
CA ILE A 1 1.02 -3.44 -0.87
C ILE A 1 -0.06 -2.86 -1.78
N LEU A 2 -0.18 -1.55 -1.89
CA LEU A 2 -1.08 -0.87 -2.83
C LEU A 2 -0.32 0.21 -3.58
N THR A 3 -0.37 0.18 -4.91
CA THR A 3 0.51 0.99 -5.77
C THR A 3 -0.05 2.38 -6.06
N HIS A 4 -1.37 2.52 -6.25
CA HIS A 4 -2.04 3.80 -6.47
C HIS A 4 -3.56 3.70 -6.25
N ALA A 5 -4.28 4.79 -6.45
CA ALA A 5 -5.68 4.97 -6.05
C ALA A 5 -6.72 4.76 -7.17
N HIS A 6 -6.37 4.17 -8.31
CA HIS A 6 -7.37 3.85 -9.34
C HIS A 6 -8.20 2.62 -8.95
N SER A 7 -9.44 2.55 -9.46
CA SER A 7 -10.44 1.55 -9.06
C SER A 7 -10.01 0.11 -9.38
N ASP A 8 -9.31 -0.10 -10.49
CA ASP A 8 -8.73 -1.39 -10.87
C ASP A 8 -7.67 -1.88 -9.86
N HIS A 9 -7.09 -0.98 -9.08
CA HIS A 9 -6.15 -1.29 -7.99
C HIS A 9 -6.80 -1.29 -6.59
N THR A 10 -7.98 -0.71 -6.40
CA THR A 10 -8.62 -0.53 -5.07
C THR A 10 -9.90 -1.33 -4.86
N GLN A 11 -10.53 -1.86 -5.90
CA GLN A 11 -11.84 -2.55 -5.84
C GLN A 11 -11.89 -3.71 -4.82
N GLY A 12 -10.77 -4.41 -4.60
CA GLY A 12 -10.70 -5.53 -3.66
C GLY A 12 -10.49 -5.15 -2.19
N LEU A 13 -10.23 -3.87 -1.88
CA LEU A 13 -9.85 -3.45 -0.53
C LEU A 13 -10.96 -3.70 0.50
N VAL A 14 -12.22 -3.55 0.10
CA VAL A 14 -13.39 -3.75 0.97
C VAL A 14 -13.57 -5.20 1.43
N HIS A 15 -12.91 -6.15 0.78
CA HIS A 15 -12.98 -7.58 1.10
C HIS A 15 -11.79 -8.06 1.93
N LEU A 16 -10.86 -7.17 2.30
CA LEU A 16 -9.71 -7.54 3.12
C LEU A 16 -10.15 -7.84 4.57
N PRO A 17 -9.46 -8.77 5.26
CA PRO A 17 -9.73 -9.03 6.67
C PRO A 17 -9.54 -7.76 7.53
N LYS A 18 -10.35 -7.66 8.59
CA LYS A 18 -10.19 -6.59 9.59
C LYS A 18 -8.77 -6.58 10.18
N GLY A 19 -8.18 -5.39 10.30
CA GLY A 19 -6.82 -5.17 10.79
C GLY A 19 -5.73 -5.35 9.73
N THR A 20 -6.07 -5.65 8.47
CA THR A 20 -5.08 -5.78 7.39
C THR A 20 -4.28 -4.48 7.23
N GLN A 21 -2.95 -4.59 7.23
CA GLN A 21 -2.06 -3.47 6.95
C GLN A 21 -1.86 -3.32 5.44
N VAL A 22 -2.37 -2.23 4.87
CA VAL A 22 -2.18 -1.88 3.47
C VAL A 22 -1.05 -0.86 3.36
N HIS A 23 0.10 -1.33 2.91
CA HIS A 23 1.30 -0.50 2.73
C HIS A 23 1.24 0.25 1.40
N THR A 24 1.36 1.59 1.42
CA THR A 24 1.23 2.45 0.23
C THR A 24 1.93 3.80 0.41
N SER A 25 1.86 4.70 -0.57
CA SER A 25 2.38 6.06 -0.45
C SER A 25 1.42 6.98 0.31
N ALA A 26 1.93 8.07 0.89
CA ALA A 26 1.09 9.02 1.62
C ALA A 26 -0.01 9.69 0.76
N PRO A 27 0.25 10.12 -0.50
CA PRO A 27 -0.81 10.66 -1.33
C PRO A 27 -1.88 9.62 -1.69
N THR A 28 -1.50 8.38 -2.02
CA THR A 28 -2.47 7.31 -2.32
C THR A 28 -3.38 7.00 -1.13
N ALA A 29 -2.81 6.88 0.08
CA ALA A 29 -3.61 6.68 1.29
C ALA A 29 -4.60 7.83 1.53
N ARG A 30 -4.20 9.08 1.27
CA ARG A 30 -5.07 10.25 1.41
C ARG A 30 -6.24 10.22 0.42
N TRP A 31 -5.98 9.91 -0.84
CA TRP A 31 -7.03 9.77 -1.85
C TRP A 31 -8.03 8.69 -1.48
N ILE A 32 -7.55 7.51 -1.07
CA ILE A 32 -8.44 6.41 -0.73
C ILE A 32 -9.31 6.75 0.48
N LYS A 33 -8.73 7.33 1.53
CA LYS A 33 -9.50 7.77 2.70
C LYS A 33 -10.53 8.85 2.33
N ALA A 34 -10.21 9.78 1.46
CA ALA A 34 -11.16 10.83 1.08
C ALA A 34 -12.37 10.31 0.29
N TYR A 35 -12.24 9.20 -0.46
CA TYR A 35 -13.28 8.72 -1.38
C TYR A 35 -13.98 7.43 -0.95
N LEU A 36 -13.33 6.61 -0.11
CA LEU A 36 -13.81 5.28 0.26
C LEU A 36 -14.03 5.12 1.77
N ASP A 37 -13.78 6.14 2.59
CA ASP A 37 -14.22 6.18 3.99
C ASP A 37 -15.75 6.36 4.02
N PRO A 38 -16.54 5.53 4.75
CA PRO A 38 -16.14 4.58 5.82
C PRO A 38 -16.00 3.11 5.42
N LEU A 39 -16.08 2.77 4.13
CA LEU A 39 -16.01 1.38 3.66
C LEU A 39 -14.72 0.66 4.06
N LEU A 40 -13.66 1.41 4.39
CA LEU A 40 -12.31 0.91 4.66
C LEU A 40 -11.84 1.09 6.11
N ASP A 41 -12.73 1.44 7.05
CA ASP A 41 -12.36 1.64 8.47
C ASP A 41 -11.81 0.38 9.15
N HIS A 42 -12.11 -0.79 8.57
CA HIS A 42 -11.63 -2.06 9.08
C HIS A 42 -10.18 -2.38 8.68
N ILE A 43 -9.55 -1.63 7.77
CA ILE A 43 -8.15 -1.81 7.38
C ILE A 43 -7.25 -0.65 7.83
N ILE A 44 -5.94 -0.90 7.90
CA ILE A 44 -4.95 0.06 8.38
C ILE A 44 -4.03 0.45 7.23
N PHE A 45 -4.08 1.71 6.80
CA PHE A 45 -3.11 2.22 5.84
C PHE A 45 -1.77 2.56 6.51
N VAL A 46 -0.69 1.94 6.04
CA VAL A 46 0.68 2.22 6.49
C VAL A 46 1.43 2.91 5.36
N THR A 47 1.80 4.17 5.57
CA THR A 47 2.42 4.99 4.52
C THR A 47 3.94 4.92 4.57
N HIS A 48 4.58 4.85 3.40
CA HIS A 48 6.04 4.83 3.25
C HIS A 48 6.52 5.95 2.34
N SER A 49 7.71 6.45 2.61
CA SER A 49 8.41 7.44 1.77
C SER A 49 8.99 6.79 0.53
N LEU A 50 9.07 7.55 -0.56
CA LEU A 50 9.76 7.10 -1.78
C LEU A 50 11.25 6.95 -1.52
N ASN A 51 11.88 6.03 -2.25
CA ASN A 51 13.32 5.74 -2.23
C ASN A 51 13.86 5.37 -0.84
N GLN A 52 12.98 5.03 0.11
CA GLN A 52 13.36 4.55 1.45
C GLN A 52 12.91 3.10 1.63
N PRO A 53 13.85 2.17 1.88
CA PRO A 53 13.51 0.77 2.07
C PRO A 53 12.80 0.55 3.41
N PHE A 54 11.79 -0.32 3.40
CA PHE A 54 11.13 -0.83 4.60
C PHE A 54 11.04 -2.36 4.55
N LYS A 55 11.02 -3.00 5.72
CA LYS A 55 11.05 -4.46 5.83
C LYS A 55 9.66 -5.02 6.09
N LEU A 56 9.25 -6.00 5.29
CA LEU A 56 8.05 -6.80 5.54
C LEU A 56 8.44 -8.23 5.90
N ARG A 57 7.73 -8.80 6.88
CA ARG A 57 7.89 -10.20 7.25
C ARG A 57 6.84 -11.04 6.53
N LEU A 58 7.28 -12.03 5.77
CA LEU A 58 6.40 -13.01 5.15
C LEU A 58 5.86 -13.96 6.24
N THR A 59 4.54 -14.08 6.34
CA THR A 59 3.89 -14.90 7.37
C THR A 59 4.17 -16.40 7.20
N SER A 60 4.25 -16.88 5.96
CA SER A 60 4.46 -18.30 5.63
C SER A 60 5.86 -18.81 5.96
N THR A 61 6.88 -17.95 5.90
CA THR A 61 8.30 -18.37 6.03
C THR A 61 9.06 -17.64 7.12
N SER A 62 8.45 -16.62 7.75
CA SER A 62 9.11 -15.66 8.65
C SER A 62 10.33 -14.92 8.04
N LYS A 63 10.61 -15.09 6.74
CA LYS A 63 11.63 -14.32 6.02
C LYS A 63 11.25 -12.85 5.96
N LYS A 64 12.25 -11.98 5.99
CA LYS A 64 12.06 -10.54 5.80
C LYS A 64 12.44 -10.19 4.37
N VAL A 65 11.59 -9.44 3.69
CA VAL A 65 11.88 -8.84 2.39
C VAL A 65 12.01 -7.33 2.56
N SER A 66 12.96 -6.72 1.86
CA SER A 66 13.09 -5.28 1.75
C SER A 66 12.23 -4.80 0.58
N ILE A 67 11.41 -3.79 0.83
CA ILE A 67 10.53 -3.16 -0.15
C ILE A 67 10.95 -1.70 -0.26
N THR A 68 11.13 -1.21 -1.48
CA THR A 68 11.31 0.23 -1.74
C THR A 68 10.25 0.70 -2.72
N PHE A 69 9.58 1.79 -2.38
CA PHE A 69 8.68 2.47 -3.32
C PHE A 69 9.47 3.48 -4.15
N LEU A 70 9.31 3.38 -5.47
CA LEU A 70 9.89 4.29 -6.46
C LEU A 70 8.75 5.07 -7.11
N ASP A 71 8.99 6.30 -7.58
CA ASP A 71 7.98 7.04 -8.33
C ASP A 71 7.63 6.28 -9.62
N ALA A 72 6.33 6.06 -9.86
CA ALA A 72 5.85 5.42 -11.08
C ALA A 72 5.57 6.41 -12.22
N HIS A 73 5.56 7.72 -11.96
CA HIS A 73 5.21 8.76 -12.93
C HIS A 73 3.89 8.53 -13.67
N HIS A 74 2.92 7.89 -13.00
CA HIS A 74 1.60 7.54 -13.58
C HIS A 74 0.48 8.47 -13.11
N CYS A 75 0.30 8.60 -11.79
CA CYS A 75 -0.60 9.56 -11.17
C CYS A 75 -0.05 9.99 -9.80
N LEU A 76 -0.67 10.97 -9.14
CA LEU A 76 -0.16 11.51 -7.88
C LEU A 76 -0.07 10.43 -6.79
N GLY A 77 1.16 10.14 -6.35
CA GLY A 77 1.45 9.12 -5.34
C GLY A 77 1.56 7.70 -5.88
N ALA A 78 1.46 7.49 -7.19
CA ALA A 78 1.65 6.17 -7.77
C ALA A 78 3.09 5.68 -7.57
N VAL A 79 3.23 4.41 -7.17
CA VAL A 79 4.54 3.81 -6.89
C VAL A 79 4.78 2.53 -7.68
N SER A 80 6.02 2.40 -8.16
CA SER A 80 6.64 1.14 -8.53
C SER A 80 7.25 0.50 -7.29
N VAL A 81 7.31 -0.83 -7.25
CA VAL A 81 7.72 -1.57 -6.05
C VAL A 81 8.96 -2.40 -6.36
N LEU A 82 10.09 -2.04 -5.75
CA LEU A 82 11.29 -2.86 -5.75
C LEU A 82 11.23 -3.84 -4.57
N VAL A 83 11.37 -5.13 -4.84
CA VAL A 83 11.39 -6.21 -3.83
C VAL A 83 12.77 -6.86 -3.82
N GLN A 84 13.37 -6.98 -2.63
CA GLN A 84 14.68 -7.61 -2.43
C GLN A 84 14.60 -8.61 -1.27
N SER A 85 15.14 -9.81 -1.46
CA SER A 85 15.10 -10.94 -0.52
C SER A 85 16.46 -11.24 0.07
#